data_AF-A0A0F9BUD0-F1
#
_entry.id   AF-A0A0F9BUD0-F1
#
_cell.length_a   1.000
_cell.length_b   1.000
_cell.length_c   1.000
_cell.angle_alpha   90.00
_cell.angle_beta   90.00
_cell.angle_gamma   90.00
#
_symmetry.space_group_name_H-M   'P 1'
#
loop_
_entity.id
_entity.type
_entity.pdbx_description
1 polymer ?
#
loop_
_entity_poly.entity_id
_entity_poly.type
_entity_poly.pdbx_seq_one_letter_code
_entity_poly.pdbx_strand_id
1 'polypeptide(L)'
;GSGVVFGPTPWVNGTEITYIVPVGLAVGEYNYKVNFTDVYDNFVTDTVIMTVKDIADPIITNSTSDFTINPGYTRINISWTAIDQTPNTYTITLQGTDIIFGPSTWSNGTPITYNIPDGLAVGEYNYTVRFTDDYNNYATDTVIMTVKEDDPAISFGNYYLTFLIIGIILSAIIQKQRNKSSFE
;
A
#
# COMPACT_ATOMS: atom_id res chain seq x y z
N GLY A 1 -25.11 -1.22 -24.19
CA GLY A 1 -26.53 -1.33 -24.57
C GLY A 1 -26.62 -2.09 -25.87
N SER A 2 -27.67 -2.89 -26.05
CA SER A 2 -27.96 -3.52 -27.35
C SER A 2 -28.68 -2.53 -28.25
N GLY A 3 -28.34 -2.51 -29.53
CA GLY A 3 -28.95 -1.59 -30.50
C GLY A 3 -28.20 -1.56 -31.81
N VAL A 4 -28.86 -1.05 -32.85
CA VAL A 4 -28.23 -0.79 -34.14
C VAL A 4 -27.30 0.41 -33.97
N VAL A 5 -25.99 0.17 -34.07
CA VAL A 5 -24.97 1.23 -33.96
C VAL A 5 -24.62 1.85 -35.31
N PHE A 6 -25.06 1.24 -36.41
CA PHE A 6 -24.87 1.71 -37.77
C PHE A 6 -25.90 1.06 -38.71
N GLY A 7 -26.47 1.84 -39.64
CA GLY A 7 -27.48 1.37 -40.60
C GLY A 7 -28.93 1.40 -40.08
N PRO A 8 -29.88 0.85 -40.86
CA PRO A 8 -29.69 0.11 -42.11
C PRO A 8 -29.19 1.00 -43.26
N THR A 9 -28.32 0.45 -44.10
CA THR A 9 -27.83 1.07 -45.34
C THR A 9 -27.96 0.09 -46.50
N PRO A 10 -28.21 0.54 -47.74
CA PRO A 10 -28.06 -0.32 -48.92
C PRO A 10 -26.65 -0.92 -48.97
N TRP A 11 -26.55 -2.21 -49.31
CA TRP A 11 -25.28 -2.90 -49.50
C TRP A 11 -25.20 -3.48 -50.90
N VAL A 12 -23.99 -3.60 -51.44
CA VAL A 12 -23.72 -4.11 -52.79
C VAL A 12 -22.91 -5.40 -52.70
N ASN A 13 -23.29 -6.41 -53.48
CA ASN A 13 -22.59 -7.68 -53.49
C ASN A 13 -21.10 -7.51 -53.84
N GLY A 14 -20.23 -8.18 -53.07
CA GLY A 14 -18.77 -8.13 -53.25
C GLY A 14 -18.11 -6.83 -52.80
N THR A 15 -18.85 -5.89 -52.20
CA THR A 15 -18.30 -4.65 -51.67
C THR A 15 -18.07 -4.78 -50.16
N GLU A 16 -16.88 -4.41 -49.72
CA GLU A 16 -16.54 -4.38 -48.29
C GLU A 16 -17.36 -3.30 -47.55
N ILE A 17 -17.85 -3.63 -46.36
CA ILE A 17 -18.48 -2.68 -45.45
C ILE A 17 -17.55 -2.50 -44.25
N THR A 18 -17.22 -1.25 -43.96
CA THR A 18 -16.39 -0.89 -42.80
C THR A 18 -17.24 -0.20 -41.74
N TYR A 19 -17.08 -0.62 -40.49
CA TYR A 19 -17.60 0.09 -39.33
C TYR A 19 -16.43 0.59 -38.47
N ILE A 20 -16.40 1.90 -38.20
CA ILE A 20 -15.38 2.50 -37.34
C ILE A 20 -15.86 2.39 -35.89
N VAL A 21 -15.12 1.61 -35.09
CA VAL A 21 -15.40 1.47 -33.67
C VAL A 21 -15.16 2.81 -32.94
N PRO A 22 -16.08 3.26 -32.09
CA PRO A 22 -15.89 4.48 -31.29
C PRO A 22 -14.65 4.39 -30.39
N VAL A 23 -13.98 5.51 -30.20
CA VAL A 23 -12.90 5.65 -29.20
C VAL A 23 -13.48 5.82 -27.79
N GLY A 24 -12.67 5.53 -26.76
CA GLY A 24 -13.06 5.74 -25.36
C GLY A 24 -14.07 4.73 -24.82
N LEU A 25 -14.12 3.53 -25.41
CA LEU A 25 -14.89 2.42 -24.84
C LEU A 25 -14.32 2.03 -23.48
N ALA A 26 -15.22 1.73 -22.54
CA ALA A 26 -14.83 1.17 -21.25
C ALA A 26 -14.21 -0.22 -21.42
N VAL A 27 -13.46 -0.66 -20.42
CA VAL A 27 -12.95 -2.04 -20.36
C VAL A 27 -14.12 -3.03 -20.41
N GLY A 28 -13.97 -4.08 -21.21
CA GLY A 28 -15.00 -5.11 -21.38
C GLY A 28 -15.02 -5.77 -22.75
N GLU A 29 -16.03 -6.61 -22.94
CA GLU A 29 -16.26 -7.32 -24.19
C GLU A 29 -17.40 -6.69 -24.99
N TYR A 30 -17.17 -6.48 -26.28
CA TYR A 30 -18.10 -5.89 -27.22
C TYR A 30 -18.37 -6.88 -28.35
N ASN A 31 -19.63 -7.26 -28.47
CA ASN A 31 -20.12 -8.16 -29.50
C ASN A 31 -20.74 -7.34 -30.64
N TYR A 32 -20.06 -7.24 -31.77
CA TYR A 32 -20.54 -6.54 -32.96
C TYR A 32 -21.14 -7.54 -33.94
N LYS A 33 -22.46 -7.44 -34.15
CA LYS A 33 -23.19 -8.27 -35.09
C LYS A 33 -23.56 -7.47 -36.33
N VAL A 34 -23.15 -7.95 -37.50
CA VAL A 34 -23.63 -7.42 -38.79
C VAL A 34 -24.78 -8.29 -39.29
N ASN A 35 -25.76 -7.66 -39.91
CA ASN A 35 -26.91 -8.32 -40.53
C ASN A 35 -27.07 -7.82 -41.97
N PHE A 36 -26.95 -8.71 -42.94
CA PHE A 36 -27.21 -8.44 -44.35
C PHE A 36 -28.57 -9.01 -44.70
N THR A 37 -29.51 -8.16 -45.09
CA THR A 37 -30.86 -8.56 -45.51
C THR A 37 -31.05 -8.22 -46.98
N ASP A 38 -31.56 -9.16 -47.78
CA ASP A 38 -31.88 -8.96 -49.19
C ASP A 38 -33.29 -8.38 -49.38
N VAL A 39 -33.69 -8.13 -50.63
CA VAL A 39 -35.02 -7.56 -50.98
C VAL A 39 -36.19 -8.53 -50.77
N TYR A 40 -35.90 -9.80 -50.47
CA TYR A 40 -36.87 -10.85 -50.19
C TYR A 40 -36.92 -11.20 -48.70
N ASP A 41 -36.37 -10.32 -47.84
CA ASP A 41 -36.26 -10.48 -46.39
C ASP A 41 -35.41 -11.69 -45.92
N ASN A 42 -34.61 -12.30 -46.81
CA ASN A 42 -33.63 -13.30 -46.37
C ASN A 42 -32.42 -12.58 -45.77
N PHE A 43 -31.84 -13.17 -44.73
CA PHE A 43 -30.71 -12.54 -44.08
C PHE A 43 -29.60 -13.50 -43.65
N VAL A 44 -28.38 -12.98 -43.60
CA VAL A 44 -27.19 -13.62 -43.03
C VAL A 44 -26.56 -12.67 -42.02
N THR A 45 -26.02 -13.24 -40.94
CA THR A 45 -25.34 -12.46 -39.91
C THR A 45 -23.96 -13.00 -39.64
N ASP A 46 -23.04 -12.10 -39.32
CA ASP A 46 -21.72 -12.42 -38.80
C ASP A 46 -21.47 -11.67 -37.49
N THR A 47 -20.61 -12.19 -36.62
CA THR A 47 -20.32 -11.58 -35.31
C THR A 47 -18.82 -11.50 -35.08
N VAL A 48 -18.37 -10.29 -34.72
CA VAL A 48 -17.00 -10.01 -34.29
C VAL A 48 -17.01 -9.70 -32.80
N ILE A 49 -16.14 -10.37 -32.06
CA ILE A 49 -15.92 -10.11 -30.63
C ILE A 49 -14.67 -9.25 -30.49
N MET A 50 -14.81 -8.10 -29.83
CA MET A 50 -13.71 -7.20 -29.50
C MET A 50 -13.59 -7.05 -27.99
N THR A 51 -12.37 -7.16 -27.47
CA THR A 51 -12.09 -6.97 -26.05
C THR A 51 -11.28 -5.70 -25.85
N VAL A 52 -11.80 -4.80 -25.02
CA VAL A 52 -11.06 -3.64 -24.49
C VAL A 52 -10.47 -4.06 -23.15
N LYS A 53 -9.14 -4.01 -23.03
CA LYS A 53 -8.41 -4.41 -21.82
C LYS A 53 -7.97 -3.20 -21.01
N ASP A 54 -7.88 -3.38 -19.70
CA ASP A 54 -7.13 -2.46 -18.86
C ASP A 54 -5.62 -2.69 -19.06
N ILE A 55 -4.88 -1.59 -19.18
CA ILE A 55 -3.42 -1.59 -19.34
C ILE A 55 -2.73 -0.66 -18.34
N ALA A 56 -3.51 0.01 -17.48
CA ALA A 56 -2.98 0.92 -16.48
C ALA A 56 -2.61 0.11 -15.23
N ASP A 57 -1.49 0.47 -14.61
CA ASP A 57 -1.19 -0.04 -13.27
C ASP A 57 -2.09 0.64 -12.23
N PRO A 58 -2.44 -0.07 -11.13
CA PRO A 58 -3.07 0.54 -9.98
C PRO A 58 -2.29 1.75 -9.44
N ILE A 59 -2.99 2.75 -8.94
CA ILE A 59 -2.39 3.95 -8.35
C ILE A 59 -2.55 3.87 -6.84
N ILE A 60 -1.44 3.79 -6.11
CA ILE A 60 -1.43 3.90 -4.65
C ILE A 60 -1.58 5.38 -4.28
N THR A 61 -2.70 5.72 -3.65
CA THR A 61 -3.08 7.11 -3.32
C THR A 61 -2.73 7.52 -1.90
N ASN A 62 -2.61 6.55 -0.99
CA ASN A 62 -2.18 6.78 0.37
C ASN A 62 -1.40 5.59 0.91
N SER A 63 -0.39 5.87 1.72
CA SER A 63 0.43 4.87 2.42
C SER A 63 0.84 5.42 3.79
N THR A 64 1.01 4.51 4.74
CA THR A 64 1.57 4.86 6.06
C THR A 64 3.04 5.21 5.87
N SER A 65 3.49 6.37 6.37
CA SER A 65 4.90 6.72 6.28
C SER A 65 5.77 5.81 7.14
N ASP A 66 7.05 5.67 6.78
CA ASP A 66 8.05 4.99 7.59
C ASP A 66 8.11 5.56 9.02
N PHE A 67 8.33 4.68 9.99
CA PHE A 67 8.25 5.07 11.41
C PHE A 67 9.12 4.21 12.32
N THR A 68 9.42 4.75 13.50
CA THR A 68 10.22 4.09 14.54
C THR A 68 9.42 3.94 15.83
N ILE A 69 9.52 2.78 16.48
CA ILE A 69 8.84 2.44 17.72
C ILE A 69 9.79 1.87 18.76
N ASN A 70 9.43 2.03 20.04
CA ASN A 70 10.15 1.40 21.14
C ASN A 70 9.80 -0.09 21.23
N PRO A 71 10.65 -0.92 21.85
CA PRO A 71 10.29 -2.27 22.28
C PRO A 71 9.04 -2.26 23.16
N GLY A 72 8.25 -3.33 23.10
CA GLY A 72 7.03 -3.47 23.91
C GLY A 72 5.82 -2.68 23.40
N TYR A 73 5.85 -2.18 22.15
CA TYR A 73 4.68 -1.66 21.48
C TYR A 73 3.56 -2.72 21.43
N THR A 74 2.31 -2.26 21.36
CA THR A 74 1.15 -3.13 21.13
C THR A 74 0.20 -2.50 20.12
N ARG A 75 -0.47 -3.33 19.32
CA ARG A 75 -1.58 -2.91 18.44
C ARG A 75 -1.21 -1.85 17.39
N ILE A 76 -0.03 -1.95 16.81
CA ILE A 76 0.37 -1.11 15.68
C ILE A 76 -0.20 -1.70 14.39
N ASN A 77 -0.64 -0.82 13.49
CA ASN A 77 -1.06 -1.19 12.15
C ASN A 77 -0.45 -0.25 11.12
N ILE A 78 -0.37 -0.77 9.89
CA ILE A 78 -0.01 -0.03 8.69
C ILE A 78 -1.15 -0.17 7.69
N SER A 79 -1.27 0.82 6.82
CA SER A 79 -2.36 0.89 5.85
C SER A 79 -1.91 1.48 4.52
N TRP A 80 -2.61 1.03 3.47
CA TRP A 80 -2.47 1.52 2.11
C TRP A 80 -3.84 1.73 1.50
N THR A 81 -3.93 2.65 0.54
CA THR A 81 -5.13 2.87 -0.26
C THR A 81 -4.72 2.99 -1.72
N ALA A 82 -5.45 2.32 -2.60
CA ALA A 82 -5.21 2.35 -4.04
C ALA A 82 -6.50 2.59 -4.82
N ILE A 83 -6.34 2.97 -6.09
CA ILE A 83 -7.41 3.06 -7.08
C ILE A 83 -6.97 2.41 -8.39
N ASP A 84 -7.90 1.79 -9.11
CA ASP A 84 -7.72 1.23 -10.45
C ASP A 84 -9.09 1.09 -11.15
N GLN A 85 -9.12 0.97 -12.49
CA GLN A 85 -10.37 0.76 -13.22
C GLN A 85 -10.90 -0.67 -13.05
N THR A 86 -10.03 -1.65 -12.81
CA THR A 86 -10.36 -3.07 -12.61
C THR A 86 -9.71 -3.71 -11.37
N PRO A 87 -9.99 -3.22 -10.15
CA PRO A 87 -9.39 -3.73 -8.91
C PRO A 87 -9.62 -5.23 -8.71
N ASN A 88 -8.58 -5.95 -8.30
CA ASN A 88 -8.66 -7.39 -8.05
C ASN A 88 -8.16 -7.75 -6.65
N THR A 89 -6.85 -8.04 -6.50
CA THR A 89 -6.28 -8.53 -5.23
C THR A 89 -5.05 -7.77 -4.78
N TYR A 90 -4.76 -7.82 -3.47
CA TYR A 90 -3.51 -7.37 -2.90
C TYR A 90 -2.85 -8.46 -2.06
N THR A 91 -1.52 -8.38 -1.95
CA THR A 91 -0.70 -9.21 -1.07
C THR A 91 0.26 -8.34 -0.28
N ILE A 92 0.73 -8.82 0.87
CA ILE A 92 1.77 -8.17 1.68
C ILE A 92 2.89 -9.16 1.92
N THR A 93 4.13 -8.73 1.69
CA THR A 93 5.36 -9.50 1.97
C THR A 93 6.18 -8.79 3.04
N LEU A 94 6.90 -9.56 3.85
CA LEU A 94 7.90 -9.04 4.79
C LEU A 94 9.30 -9.32 4.24
N GLN A 95 10.16 -8.30 4.21
CA GLN A 95 11.54 -8.40 3.68
C GLN A 95 11.64 -8.92 2.24
N GLY A 96 10.62 -8.70 1.42
CA GLY A 96 10.59 -9.09 0.01
C GLY A 96 10.60 -10.61 -0.24
N THR A 97 10.30 -11.42 0.78
CA THR A 97 10.25 -12.89 0.66
C THR A 97 8.80 -13.37 0.57
N ASP A 98 8.32 -14.05 1.62
CA ASP A 98 7.05 -14.76 1.62
C ASP A 98 5.87 -13.81 1.79
N ILE A 99 4.74 -14.18 1.18
CA ILE A 99 3.46 -13.53 1.39
C ILE A 99 3.03 -13.82 2.83
N ILE A 100 2.99 -12.78 3.65
CA ILE A 100 2.54 -12.84 5.04
C ILE A 100 1.05 -12.49 5.18
N PHE A 101 0.45 -11.92 4.14
CA PHE A 101 -0.98 -11.63 4.08
C PHE A 101 -1.51 -11.61 2.63
N GLY A 102 -2.72 -12.13 2.45
CA GLY A 102 -3.37 -12.20 1.14
C GLY A 102 -3.01 -13.47 0.34
N PRO A 103 -3.47 -13.58 -0.93
CA PRO A 103 -4.21 -12.54 -1.66
C PRO A 103 -5.59 -12.25 -1.06
N SER A 104 -6.00 -10.99 -1.08
CA SER A 104 -7.33 -10.55 -0.64
C SER A 104 -7.85 -9.46 -1.55
N THR A 105 -9.17 -9.33 -1.69
CA THR A 105 -9.74 -8.31 -2.56
C THR A 105 -9.52 -6.91 -2.00
N TRP A 106 -9.40 -5.94 -2.88
CA TRP A 106 -9.37 -4.52 -2.52
C TRP A 106 -10.39 -3.75 -3.35
N SER A 107 -10.73 -2.55 -2.88
CA SER A 107 -11.70 -1.69 -3.56
C SER A 107 -11.19 -0.26 -3.57
N ASN A 108 -11.54 0.46 -4.63
CA ASN A 108 -11.09 1.82 -4.86
C ASN A 108 -11.33 2.72 -3.66
N GLY A 109 -10.27 3.42 -3.24
CA GLY A 109 -10.35 4.42 -2.18
C GLY A 109 -10.63 3.86 -0.78
N THR A 110 -10.68 2.53 -0.62
CA THR A 110 -10.90 1.88 0.67
C THR A 110 -9.55 1.45 1.25
N PRO A 111 -9.16 1.95 2.45
CA PRO A 111 -7.91 1.54 3.07
C PRO A 111 -7.89 0.05 3.42
N ILE A 112 -6.81 -0.62 3.01
CA ILE A 112 -6.46 -1.94 3.55
C ILE A 112 -5.55 -1.75 4.76
N THR A 113 -5.71 -2.59 5.78
CA THR A 113 -4.95 -2.48 7.03
C THR A 113 -4.29 -3.82 7.36
N TYR A 114 -3.04 -3.75 7.81
CA TYR A 114 -2.30 -4.89 8.32
C TYR A 114 -1.89 -4.61 9.77
N ASN A 115 -2.28 -5.51 10.67
CA ASN A 115 -1.89 -5.43 12.07
C ASN A 115 -0.51 -6.07 12.25
N ILE A 116 0.45 -5.28 12.71
CA ILE A 116 1.81 -5.74 12.96
C ILE A 116 1.80 -6.60 14.22
N PRO A 117 2.40 -7.81 14.21
CA PRO A 117 2.53 -8.64 15.40
C PRO A 117 3.26 -7.89 16.52
N ASP A 118 2.80 -8.05 17.75
CA ASP A 118 3.48 -7.52 18.93
C ASP A 118 4.78 -8.30 19.21
N GLY A 119 5.73 -7.69 19.92
CA GLY A 119 6.93 -8.38 20.41
C GLY A 119 7.99 -8.69 19.36
N LEU A 120 8.02 -7.94 18.25
CA LEU A 120 9.15 -7.99 17.32
C LEU A 120 10.45 -7.50 18.00
N ALA A 121 11.56 -8.15 17.63
CA ALA A 121 12.88 -7.78 18.13
C ALA A 121 13.32 -6.42 17.59
N VAL A 122 14.38 -5.87 18.16
CA VAL A 122 15.06 -4.68 17.61
C VAL A 122 15.49 -4.97 16.18
N GLY A 123 15.19 -4.04 15.27
CA GLY A 123 15.53 -4.17 13.85
C GLY A 123 14.60 -3.39 12.93
N GLU A 124 14.88 -3.50 11.64
CA GLU A 124 14.05 -2.92 10.57
C GLU A 124 13.17 -3.99 9.93
N TYR A 125 11.92 -3.63 9.67
CA TYR A 125 10.89 -4.48 9.10
C TYR A 125 10.28 -3.81 7.87
N ASN A 126 10.57 -4.35 6.69
CA ASN A 126 10.11 -3.82 5.41
C ASN A 126 8.84 -4.55 4.98
N TYR A 127 7.69 -3.89 5.11
CA TYR A 127 6.41 -4.41 4.68
C TYR A 127 6.09 -3.87 3.29
N THR A 128 6.06 -4.75 2.30
CA THR A 128 5.75 -4.37 0.91
C THR A 128 4.36 -4.86 0.54
N VAL A 129 3.48 -3.94 0.14
CA VAL A 129 2.18 -4.27 -0.45
C VAL A 129 2.34 -4.42 -1.97
N ARG A 130 1.58 -5.33 -2.57
CA ARG A 130 1.39 -5.42 -4.02
C ARG A 130 -0.10 -5.42 -4.34
N PHE A 131 -0.60 -4.34 -4.94
CA PHE A 131 -1.94 -4.28 -5.53
C PHE A 131 -1.89 -4.79 -6.96
N THR A 132 -2.81 -5.70 -7.32
CA THR A 132 -2.95 -6.29 -8.66
C THR A 132 -4.39 -6.08 -9.13
N ASP A 133 -4.56 -5.74 -10.40
CA ASP A 133 -5.86 -5.59 -11.07
C ASP A 133 -6.33 -6.90 -11.75
N ASP A 134 -7.45 -6.89 -12.46
CA ASP A 134 -7.99 -8.07 -13.17
C ASP A 134 -7.18 -8.46 -14.42
N TYR A 135 -6.34 -7.55 -14.91
CA TYR A 135 -5.52 -7.72 -16.11
C TYR A 135 -4.04 -8.02 -15.79
N ASN A 136 -3.71 -8.21 -14.51
CA ASN A 136 -2.38 -8.45 -13.94
C ASN A 136 -1.42 -7.26 -13.96
N ASN A 137 -1.90 -6.04 -14.22
CA ASN A 137 -1.16 -4.82 -13.95
C ASN A 137 -1.03 -4.64 -12.43
N TYR A 138 0.05 -4.04 -11.96
CA TYR A 138 0.32 -4.00 -10.52
C TYR A 138 1.15 -2.81 -10.07
N ALA A 139 0.92 -2.40 -8.82
CA ALA A 139 1.75 -1.42 -8.14
C ALA A 139 2.16 -1.92 -6.75
N THR A 140 3.33 -1.47 -6.31
CA THR A 140 3.91 -1.84 -5.02
C THR A 140 4.32 -0.61 -4.23
N ASP A 141 4.19 -0.69 -2.91
CA ASP A 141 4.72 0.30 -1.97
C ASP A 141 5.32 -0.41 -0.75
N THR A 142 6.30 0.20 -0.11
CA THR A 142 6.97 -0.37 1.07
C THR A 142 6.91 0.61 2.23
N VAL A 143 6.48 0.10 3.38
CA VAL A 143 6.52 0.81 4.67
C VAL A 143 7.61 0.18 5.52
N ILE A 144 8.56 1.00 5.95
CA ILE A 144 9.66 0.59 6.82
C ILE A 144 9.31 0.94 8.26
N MET A 145 9.24 -0.10 9.09
CA MET A 145 9.11 0.04 10.53
C MET A 145 10.43 -0.29 11.22
N THR A 146 10.90 0.58 12.10
CA THR A 146 12.10 0.33 12.92
C THR A 146 11.71 0.13 14.38
N VAL A 147 12.04 -1.03 14.96
CA VAL A 147 12.03 -1.23 16.41
C VAL A 147 13.41 -0.86 16.92
N LYS A 148 13.53 0.27 17.64
CA LYS A 148 14.82 0.74 18.14
C LYS A 148 15.23 0.02 19.41
N GLU A 149 16.52 0.05 19.73
CA GLU A 149 17.00 -0.36 21.05
C GLU A 149 16.37 0.53 22.14
N ASP A 150 16.11 -0.08 23.30
CA ASP A 150 15.94 0.70 24.51
C ASP A 150 17.27 1.39 24.77
N ASP A 151 17.33 2.70 24.54
CA ASP A 151 18.39 3.52 25.12
C ASP A 151 18.19 3.41 26.63
N PRO A 152 19.08 2.73 27.38
CA PRO A 152 18.99 2.75 28.81
C PRO A 152 19.32 4.18 29.19
N ALA A 153 18.28 5.01 29.33
CA ALA A 153 18.40 6.27 30.02
C ALA A 153 19.04 5.90 31.36
N ILE A 154 20.33 6.20 31.51
CA ILE A 154 21.01 6.05 32.78
C ILE A 154 20.27 7.00 33.70
N SER A 155 19.34 6.46 34.47
CA SER A 155 18.62 7.21 35.48
C SER A 155 19.67 7.57 36.51
N PHE A 156 20.20 8.79 36.41
CA PHE A 156 21.00 9.35 37.48
C PHE A 156 20.16 9.66 38.74
N GLY A 157 18.88 9.27 38.75
CA GLY A 157 18.00 9.35 39.91
C GLY A 157 18.66 8.71 41.13
N ASN A 158 18.76 9.49 42.20
CA ASN A 158 19.40 9.21 43.50
C ASN A 158 20.94 9.18 43.53
N TYR A 159 21.64 8.92 42.43
CA TYR A 159 23.12 8.97 42.44
C TYR A 159 23.64 10.41 42.52
N TYR A 160 23.03 11.38 41.83
CA TYR A 160 23.43 12.79 41.96
C TYR A 160 23.26 13.32 43.38
N LEU A 161 22.16 12.98 44.05
CA LEU A 161 21.90 13.39 45.44
C LEU A 161 22.89 12.73 46.41
N THR A 162 23.22 11.46 46.22
CA THR A 162 24.24 10.79 47.06
C THR A 162 25.64 11.36 46.85
N PHE A 163 26.07 11.61 45.60
CA PHE A 163 27.36 12.27 45.33
C PHE A 163 27.41 13.72 45.85
N LEU A 164 26.30 14.47 45.76
CA LEU A 164 26.19 15.82 46.32
C LEU A 164 26.32 15.79 47.86
N ILE A 165 25.60 14.88 48.53
CA ILE A 165 25.65 14.72 49.98
C ILE A 165 27.05 14.29 50.44
N ILE A 166 27.69 13.34 49.76
CA ILE A 166 29.07 12.91 50.05
C ILE A 166 30.04 14.08 49.88
N GLY A 167 29.90 14.87 48.81
CA GLY A 167 30.71 16.06 48.57
C GLY A 167 30.57 17.13 49.66
N ILE A 168 29.34 17.37 50.13
CA ILE A 168 29.05 18.31 51.23
C ILE A 168 29.67 17.81 52.55
N ILE A 169 29.54 16.51 52.86
CA ILE A 169 30.12 15.91 54.07
C ILE A 169 31.65 16.00 54.06
N LEU A 170 32.31 15.66 52.94
CA LEU A 170 33.76 15.78 52.80
C LEU A 170 34.23 17.23 52.96
N SER A 171 33.52 18.17 52.35
CA SER A 171 33.83 19.60 52.46
C SER A 171 33.74 20.09 53.91
N ALA A 172 32.71 19.67 54.64
CA ALA A 172 32.55 20.01 56.06
C ALA A 172 33.65 19.39 56.95
N ILE A 173 34.07 18.15 56.68
CA ILE A 173 35.18 17.49 57.39
C ILE A 173 36.49 18.26 57.16
N ILE A 174 36.78 18.63 55.91
CA ILE A 174 37.98 19.40 55.54
C ILE A 174 37.99 20.77 56.22
N GLN A 175 36.85 21.48 56.23
CA GLN A 175 36.72 22.76 56.94
C GLN A 175 36.95 22.61 58.45
N LYS A 176 36.40 21.56 59.07
CA LYS A 176 36.58 21.28 60.49
C LYS A 176 38.04 20.94 60.84
N GLN A 177 38.74 20.21 59.98
CA GLN A 177 40.16 19.90 60.17
C GLN A 177 41.03 21.15 60.04
N ARG A 178 40.78 22.00 59.02
CA ARG A 178 41.48 23.28 58.85
C ARG A 178 41.33 24.22 60.04
N ASN A 179 40.13 24.30 60.61
CA ASN A 179 39.87 25.14 61.77
C ASN A 179 40.54 24.61 63.05
N LYS A 180 40.84 23.31 63.16
CA LYS A 180 41.57 22.77 64.32
C LYS A 180 43.07 23.05 64.23
N SER A 181 43.65 22.96 63.02
CA SER A 181 45.07 23.24 62.80
C SER A 181 45.45 24.73 62.93
N SER A 182 44.48 25.65 62.99
CA SER A 182 44.75 27.09 63.15
C SER A 182 44.75 27.56 64.61
N PHE A 183 44.54 26.66 65.58
CA PHE A 183 44.58 26.96 67.02
C PHE A 183 45.68 26.19 67.78
N GLU A 184 46.56 25.50 67.06
CA GLU A 184 47.85 24.96 67.55
C GLU A 184 48.98 25.81 66.97
#